data_AF-A0A7Y2A9W8-F1
#
_entry.id   AF-A0A7Y2A9W8-F1
#
_cell.length_a   1.000
_cell.length_b   1.000
_cell.length_c   1.000
_cell.angle_alpha   90.00
_cell.angle_beta   90.00
_cell.angle_gamma   90.00
#
_symmetry.space_group_name_H-M   'P 1'
#
loop_
_entity.id
_entity.type
_entity.pdbx_description
1 polymer ?
#
loop_
_entity_poly.entity_id
_entity_poly.type
_entity_poly.pdbx_seq_one_letter_code
_entity_poly.pdbx_strand_id
1 'polypeptide(L)'
;TGAWSGVRILDFDNVPSLGDDVTITGTVEENFDFTRITGVQTYINNGPSTVPSWTELGTFALNDEQYEGVLVRTSGECTAGWNNFEEWFISDGSGDIMINDEMYQFEPTVGTNYQVTGPLNYAFSAFKIEPRDMDDVSVVSSVDELSTLDFSVFPNPVSDFLTVNHDENESVFLQLFDSNGRVVLNERLDTGASNIDIRSLAAGNYTLLLTTAEKATAKKLEIIK
;
A
#
# COMPACT_ATOMS: atom_id res chain seq x y z
N THR A 1 6.19 -10.65 -11.66
CA THR A 1 5.52 -9.86 -10.60
C THR A 1 4.04 -10.18 -10.68
N GLY A 2 3.32 -10.11 -9.56
CA GLY A 2 1.94 -10.57 -9.44
C GLY A 2 1.79 -12.01 -8.94
N ALA A 3 0.54 -12.44 -8.83
CA ALA A 3 0.18 -13.79 -8.36
C ALA A 3 0.87 -14.90 -9.17
N TRP A 4 1.27 -15.97 -8.49
CA TRP A 4 1.92 -17.16 -9.06
C TRP A 4 3.20 -16.88 -9.86
N SER A 5 3.93 -15.80 -9.50
CA SER A 5 5.16 -15.39 -10.19
C SER A 5 6.46 -15.67 -9.42
N GLY A 6 6.38 -16.46 -8.35
CA GLY A 6 7.51 -16.84 -7.51
C GLY A 6 7.50 -18.34 -7.21
N VAL A 7 8.69 -18.89 -6.90
CA VAL A 7 8.87 -20.28 -6.49
C VAL A 7 10.16 -20.39 -5.69
N ARG A 8 10.14 -21.11 -4.57
CA ARG A 8 11.35 -21.39 -3.80
C ARG A 8 12.11 -22.56 -4.41
N ILE A 9 13.42 -22.40 -4.55
CA ILE A 9 14.34 -23.47 -4.95
C ILE A 9 15.13 -23.91 -3.71
N LEU A 10 15.00 -25.18 -3.32
CA LEU A 10 15.83 -25.80 -2.31
C LEU A 10 17.07 -26.40 -2.98
N ASP A 11 18.16 -25.63 -2.96
CA ASP A 11 19.44 -25.97 -3.56
C ASP A 11 20.57 -25.52 -2.63
N PHE A 12 21.57 -26.39 -2.45
CA PHE A 12 22.73 -26.15 -1.58
C PHE A 12 24.04 -26.04 -2.38
N ASP A 13 24.00 -26.30 -3.69
CA ASP A 13 25.20 -26.39 -4.53
C ASP A 13 25.42 -25.13 -5.37
N ASN A 14 24.33 -24.50 -5.84
CA ASN A 14 24.40 -23.31 -6.69
C ASN A 14 24.15 -22.02 -5.90
N VAL A 15 24.93 -20.98 -6.18
CA VAL A 15 24.87 -19.68 -5.46
C VAL A 15 24.68 -18.54 -6.48
N PRO A 16 23.45 -18.28 -6.95
CA PRO A 16 23.18 -17.16 -7.85
C PRO A 16 23.38 -15.82 -7.13
N SER A 17 23.72 -14.78 -7.90
CA SER A 17 23.69 -13.40 -7.42
C SER A 17 22.29 -12.80 -7.61
N LEU A 18 21.91 -11.85 -6.76
CA LEU A 18 20.66 -11.10 -6.95
C LEU A 18 20.64 -10.46 -8.35
N GLY A 19 19.59 -10.73 -9.11
CA GLY A 19 19.43 -10.23 -10.48
C GLY A 19 19.96 -11.18 -11.57
N ASP A 20 20.53 -12.33 -11.23
CA ASP A 20 20.85 -13.35 -12.23
C ASP A 20 19.58 -13.95 -12.85
N ASP A 21 19.57 -14.13 -14.17
CA ASP A 21 18.59 -14.97 -14.87
C ASP A 21 19.07 -16.42 -14.85
N VAL A 22 18.28 -17.31 -14.25
CA VAL A 22 18.65 -18.71 -14.06
C VAL A 22 17.61 -19.64 -14.68
N THR A 23 18.09 -20.62 -15.45
CA THR A 23 17.27 -21.75 -15.93
C THR A 23 17.52 -22.95 -15.02
N ILE A 24 16.46 -23.40 -14.34
CA ILE A 24 16.55 -24.50 -13.38
C ILE A 24 15.57 -25.61 -13.77
N THR A 25 16.00 -26.87 -13.62
CA THR A 25 15.09 -28.03 -13.61
C THR A 25 15.31 -28.83 -12.36
N GLY A 26 14.23 -29.25 -11.70
CA GLY A 26 14.27 -30.10 -10.52
C GLY A 26 12.95 -30.84 -10.34
N THR A 27 12.74 -31.37 -9.15
CA THR A 27 11.52 -32.05 -8.74
C THR A 27 10.61 -31.08 -7.98
N VAL A 28 9.35 -30.98 -8.37
CA VAL A 28 8.33 -30.24 -7.59
C VAL A 28 7.98 -31.06 -6.34
N GLU A 29 7.96 -30.40 -5.19
CA GLU A 29 7.65 -31.00 -3.88
C GLU A 29 6.67 -30.11 -3.11
N GLU A 30 5.67 -30.76 -2.50
CA GLU A 30 4.82 -30.18 -1.46
C GLU A 30 5.38 -30.56 -0.08
N ASN A 31 5.78 -29.56 0.70
CA ASN A 31 6.35 -29.78 2.03
C ASN A 31 5.62 -28.95 3.09
N PHE A 32 4.67 -29.59 3.78
CA PHE A 32 3.78 -28.92 4.76
C PHE A 32 2.98 -27.76 4.14
N ASP A 33 2.32 -28.04 3.00
CA ASP A 33 1.52 -27.10 2.21
C ASP A 33 2.33 -25.92 1.64
N PHE A 34 3.63 -26.15 1.37
CA PHE A 34 4.52 -25.19 0.71
C PHE A 34 5.07 -25.81 -0.58
N THR A 35 4.82 -25.15 -1.72
CA THR A 35 5.28 -25.61 -3.03
C THR A 35 6.71 -25.15 -3.31
N ARG A 36 7.60 -26.10 -3.58
CA ARG A 36 9.01 -25.78 -3.93
C ARG A 36 9.59 -26.70 -4.99
N ILE A 37 10.72 -26.27 -5.55
CA ILE A 37 11.58 -27.13 -6.38
C ILE A 37 12.73 -27.64 -5.53
N THR A 38 12.94 -28.95 -5.53
CA THR A 38 14.06 -29.65 -4.87
C THR A 38 14.82 -30.50 -5.89
N GLY A 39 15.93 -31.12 -5.48
CA GLY A 39 16.68 -32.06 -6.30
C GLY A 39 17.07 -31.48 -7.66
N VAL A 40 17.73 -30.32 -7.65
CA VAL A 40 18.15 -29.60 -8.86
C VAL A 40 18.99 -30.52 -9.76
N GLN A 41 18.52 -30.72 -10.99
CA GLN A 41 19.17 -31.55 -12.02
C GLN A 41 19.94 -30.69 -13.03
N THR A 42 19.39 -29.53 -13.37
CA THR A 42 19.99 -28.56 -14.28
C THR A 42 19.97 -27.20 -13.62
N TYR A 43 21.10 -26.51 -13.66
CA TYR A 43 21.25 -25.12 -13.31
C TYR A 43 22.08 -24.44 -14.40
N ILE A 44 21.53 -23.38 -15.00
CA ILE A 44 22.23 -22.56 -15.98
C ILE A 44 22.05 -21.11 -15.56
N ASN A 45 23.15 -20.42 -15.28
CA ASN A 45 23.16 -18.97 -15.08
C ASN A 45 23.34 -18.30 -16.44
N ASN A 46 22.30 -17.62 -16.93
CA ASN A 46 22.29 -16.90 -18.20
C ASN A 46 22.95 -15.51 -18.10
N GLY A 47 23.37 -15.11 -16.90
CA GLY A 47 23.99 -13.83 -16.57
C GLY A 47 23.02 -12.82 -15.96
N PRO A 48 23.48 -11.57 -15.76
CA PRO A 48 22.66 -10.53 -15.13
C PRO A 48 21.44 -10.16 -15.96
N SER A 49 20.34 -9.89 -15.27
CA SER A 49 19.06 -9.47 -15.81
C SER A 49 18.41 -8.42 -14.90
N THR A 50 17.21 -7.97 -15.25
CA THR A 50 16.43 -7.07 -14.41
C THR A 50 15.87 -7.82 -13.22
N VAL A 51 16.12 -7.33 -12.00
CA VAL A 51 15.46 -7.83 -10.79
C VAL A 51 13.94 -7.68 -10.96
N PRO A 52 13.13 -8.72 -10.70
CA PRO A 52 11.68 -8.60 -10.75
C PRO A 52 11.18 -7.50 -9.82
N SER A 53 10.22 -6.69 -10.25
CA SER A 53 9.55 -5.75 -9.34
C SER A 53 8.74 -6.50 -8.28
N TRP A 54 8.62 -5.93 -7.09
CA TRP A 54 7.73 -6.44 -6.06
C TRP A 54 6.25 -6.27 -6.45
N THR A 55 5.39 -7.00 -5.76
CA THR A 55 3.92 -6.86 -5.82
C THR A 55 3.45 -6.11 -4.57
N GLU A 56 2.82 -4.94 -4.75
CA GLU A 56 2.29 -4.14 -3.63
C GLU A 56 0.89 -4.58 -3.24
N LEU A 57 0.68 -4.91 -1.96
CA LEU A 57 -0.61 -5.38 -1.43
C LEU A 57 -0.81 -4.86 0.01
N GLY A 58 -2.06 -4.80 0.45
CA GLY A 58 -2.39 -4.60 1.87
C GLY A 58 -2.02 -5.83 2.72
N THR A 59 -1.82 -5.63 4.02
CA THR A 59 -1.24 -6.66 4.91
C THR A 59 -2.11 -7.92 4.96
N PHE A 60 -3.44 -7.80 5.02
CA PHE A 60 -4.32 -8.98 4.99
C PHE A 60 -4.28 -9.73 3.67
N ALA A 61 -4.20 -9.03 2.53
CA ALA A 61 -4.25 -9.64 1.20
C ALA A 61 -3.03 -10.52 0.89
N LEU A 62 -1.93 -10.36 1.64
CA LEU A 62 -0.76 -11.22 1.55
C LEU A 62 -0.97 -12.61 2.16
N ASN A 63 -2.02 -12.83 2.95
CA ASN A 63 -2.34 -14.14 3.53
C ASN A 63 -3.07 -15.05 2.53
N ASP A 64 -2.56 -15.14 1.30
CA ASP A 64 -3.15 -15.92 0.20
C ASP A 64 -2.04 -16.69 -0.54
N GLU A 65 -2.31 -17.97 -0.79
CA GLU A 65 -1.41 -18.92 -1.45
C GLU A 65 -0.89 -18.42 -2.80
N GLN A 66 -1.68 -17.62 -3.52
CA GLN A 66 -1.28 -17.08 -4.82
C GLN A 66 -0.04 -16.17 -4.77
N TYR A 67 0.35 -15.72 -3.57
CA TYR A 67 1.54 -14.91 -3.36
C TYR A 67 2.71 -15.68 -2.73
N GLU A 68 2.56 -16.97 -2.45
CA GLU A 68 3.67 -17.82 -1.96
C GLU A 68 4.86 -17.78 -2.93
N GLY A 69 6.05 -17.52 -2.40
CA GLY A 69 7.30 -17.36 -3.14
C GLY A 69 7.42 -16.05 -3.93
N VAL A 70 6.37 -15.23 -4.00
CA VAL A 70 6.38 -13.96 -4.76
C VAL A 70 7.12 -12.88 -3.96
N LEU A 71 7.93 -12.07 -4.65
CA LEU A 71 8.49 -10.85 -4.08
C LEU A 71 7.36 -9.83 -3.86
N VAL A 72 7.07 -9.51 -2.61
CA VAL A 72 5.98 -8.63 -2.20
C VAL A 72 6.51 -7.40 -1.46
N ARG A 73 5.69 -6.35 -1.40
CA ARG A 73 5.91 -5.17 -0.56
C ARG A 73 4.59 -4.75 0.08
N THR A 74 4.65 -4.33 1.33
CA THR A 74 3.51 -3.79 2.06
C THR A 74 3.97 -2.79 3.10
N SER A 75 3.04 -2.00 3.64
CA SER A 75 3.31 -1.06 4.73
C SER A 75 2.27 -1.22 5.84
N GLY A 76 2.69 -1.06 7.09
CA GLY A 76 1.79 -1.16 8.23
C GLY A 76 2.43 -0.77 9.56
N GLU A 77 1.61 -0.51 10.57
CA GLU A 77 2.06 -0.29 11.94
C GLU A 77 2.51 -1.62 12.56
N CYS A 78 3.65 -1.64 13.24
CA CYS A 78 4.07 -2.80 14.03
C CYS A 78 3.11 -3.03 15.19
N THR A 79 2.26 -4.06 15.06
CA THR A 79 1.22 -4.43 16.03
C THR A 79 1.76 -5.28 17.17
N ALA A 80 2.84 -6.04 16.92
CA ALA A 80 3.57 -6.81 17.92
C ALA A 80 5.05 -6.96 17.52
N GLY A 81 5.94 -6.81 18.51
CA GLY A 81 7.38 -7.06 18.35
C GLY A 81 7.70 -8.55 18.39
N TRP A 82 9.00 -8.88 18.54
CA TRP A 82 9.48 -10.26 18.53
C TRP A 82 8.70 -11.19 19.46
N ASN A 83 8.24 -12.30 18.89
CA ASN A 83 7.78 -13.47 19.64
C ASN A 83 9.01 -14.34 20.04
N ASN A 84 8.76 -15.57 20.50
CA ASN A 84 9.84 -16.49 20.91
C ASN A 84 10.71 -17.01 19.75
N PHE A 85 10.37 -16.67 18.51
CA PHE A 85 11.06 -17.02 17.27
C PHE A 85 11.57 -15.77 16.55
N GLU A 86 11.62 -14.61 17.21
CA GLU A 86 12.13 -13.36 16.60
C GLU A 86 11.27 -12.87 15.41
N GLU A 87 10.05 -13.40 15.29
CA GLU A 87 9.04 -12.98 14.31
C GLU A 87 8.19 -11.83 14.88
N TRP A 88 7.74 -10.94 14.01
CA TRP A 88 6.96 -9.76 14.38
C TRP A 88 5.84 -9.48 13.39
N PHE A 89 4.93 -8.57 13.73
CA PHE A 89 3.72 -8.33 12.95
C PHE A 89 3.57 -6.87 12.57
N ILE A 90 3.06 -6.62 11.37
CA ILE A 90 2.58 -5.30 10.92
C ILE A 90 1.14 -5.38 10.41
N SER A 91 0.41 -4.27 10.51
CA SER A 91 -0.94 -4.13 9.96
C SER A 91 -1.18 -2.76 9.34
N ASP A 92 -1.84 -2.73 8.18
CA ASP A 92 -2.42 -1.51 7.58
C ASP A 92 -3.85 -1.21 8.08
N GLY A 93 -4.34 -1.99 9.06
CA GLY A 93 -5.71 -1.94 9.56
C GLY A 93 -6.66 -2.97 8.92
N SER A 94 -6.25 -3.66 7.85
CA SER A 94 -7.02 -4.74 7.21
C SER A 94 -6.84 -6.10 7.89
N GLY A 95 -5.74 -6.28 8.62
CA GLY A 95 -5.32 -7.53 9.27
C GLY A 95 -3.81 -7.58 9.42
N ASP A 96 -3.26 -8.56 10.15
CA ASP A 96 -1.82 -8.68 10.35
C ASP A 96 -1.15 -9.47 9.21
N ILE A 97 0.11 -9.14 8.94
CA ILE A 97 1.07 -10.01 8.25
C ILE A 97 2.30 -10.18 9.13
N MET A 98 2.86 -11.40 9.13
CA MET A 98 4.05 -11.75 9.89
C MET A 98 5.31 -11.42 9.07
N ILE A 99 6.34 -10.92 9.75
CA ILE A 99 7.68 -10.72 9.21
C ILE A 99 8.60 -11.70 9.94
N ASN A 100 9.36 -12.48 9.19
CA ASN A 100 10.21 -13.55 9.70
C ASN A 100 11.70 -13.22 9.51
N ASP A 101 12.56 -13.97 10.18
CA ASP A 101 14.00 -13.72 10.26
C ASP A 101 14.84 -14.72 9.44
N GLU A 102 14.23 -15.55 8.58
CA GLU A 102 14.92 -16.64 7.87
C GLU A 102 16.03 -16.08 6.94
N MET A 103 15.80 -14.91 6.35
CA MET A 103 16.75 -14.25 5.45
C MET A 103 17.46 -13.05 6.11
N TYR A 104 16.72 -12.17 6.78
CA TYR A 104 17.28 -11.01 7.48
C TYR A 104 16.49 -10.70 8.75
N GLN A 105 17.19 -10.69 9.87
CA GLN A 105 16.64 -10.33 11.17
C GLN A 105 16.60 -8.80 11.34
N PHE A 106 15.42 -8.30 11.74
CA PHE A 106 15.21 -6.90 12.08
C PHE A 106 14.48 -6.79 13.43
N GLU A 107 14.97 -5.93 14.33
CA GLU A 107 14.33 -5.65 15.62
C GLU A 107 13.33 -4.50 15.48
N PRO A 108 12.01 -4.74 15.54
CA PRO A 108 11.01 -3.70 15.34
C PRO A 108 10.70 -2.94 16.63
N THR A 109 10.17 -1.73 16.47
CA THR A 109 9.58 -0.94 17.55
C THR A 109 8.06 -0.91 17.38
N VAL A 110 7.34 -1.51 18.33
CA VAL A 110 5.87 -1.54 18.35
C VAL A 110 5.29 -0.13 18.25
N GLY A 111 4.25 0.05 17.44
CA GLY A 111 3.63 1.34 17.14
C GLY A 111 4.34 2.15 16.05
N THR A 112 5.46 1.66 15.52
CA THR A 112 6.16 2.29 14.39
C THR A 112 5.60 1.75 13.07
N ASN A 113 5.38 2.63 12.10
CA ASN A 113 5.00 2.23 10.75
C ASN A 113 6.23 1.80 9.96
N TYR A 114 6.15 0.65 9.31
CA TYR A 114 7.21 0.08 8.49
C TYR A 114 6.70 -0.18 7.08
N GLN A 115 7.57 -0.04 6.10
CA GLN A 115 7.45 -0.65 4.79
C GLN A 115 8.40 -1.84 4.76
N VAL A 116 7.86 -3.00 4.40
CA VAL A 116 8.61 -4.25 4.36
C VAL A 116 8.49 -4.87 2.97
N THR A 117 9.62 -5.28 2.41
CA THR A 117 9.75 -5.99 1.13
C THR A 117 10.39 -7.35 1.36
N GLY A 118 10.01 -8.36 0.60
CA GLY A 118 10.64 -9.67 0.67
C GLY A 118 9.84 -10.74 -0.06
N PRO A 119 10.41 -11.90 -0.40
CA PRO A 119 9.63 -13.06 -0.81
C PRO A 119 8.66 -13.48 0.30
N LEU A 120 7.45 -13.84 -0.07
CA LEU A 120 6.48 -14.42 0.84
C LEU A 120 6.77 -15.93 1.03
N ASN A 121 6.79 -16.38 2.26
CA ASN A 121 7.01 -17.77 2.66
C ASN A 121 5.76 -18.27 3.40
N TYR A 122 5.51 -19.57 3.37
CA TYR A 122 4.47 -20.19 4.18
C TYR A 122 5.07 -21.31 5.02
N ALA A 123 4.94 -21.18 6.34
CA ALA A 123 5.44 -22.16 7.29
C ALA A 123 4.61 -22.10 8.57
N PHE A 124 4.42 -23.25 9.21
CA PHE A 124 3.66 -23.37 10.47
C PHE A 124 2.25 -22.74 10.40
N SER A 125 1.58 -22.90 9.26
CA SER A 125 0.24 -22.37 9.00
C SER A 125 0.13 -20.84 9.01
N ALA A 126 1.21 -20.14 8.69
CA ALA A 126 1.26 -18.68 8.57
C ALA A 126 2.04 -18.25 7.33
N PHE A 127 1.54 -17.22 6.64
CA PHE A 127 2.28 -16.48 5.63
C PHE A 127 3.20 -15.46 6.28
N LYS A 128 4.42 -15.36 5.78
CA LYS A 128 5.48 -14.54 6.34
C LYS A 128 6.26 -13.85 5.25
N ILE A 129 6.56 -12.57 5.40
CA ILE A 129 7.53 -11.90 4.53
C ILE A 129 8.93 -12.20 5.09
N GLU A 130 9.85 -12.59 4.21
CA GLU A 130 11.27 -12.80 4.54
C GLU A 130 12.09 -11.62 3.98
N PRO A 131 12.40 -10.57 4.77
CA PRO A 131 13.26 -9.48 4.29
C PRO A 131 14.62 -10.04 3.88
N ARG A 132 15.18 -9.56 2.76
CA ARG A 132 16.44 -10.10 2.23
C ARG A 132 17.66 -9.44 2.85
N ASP A 133 17.54 -8.16 3.20
CA ASP A 133 18.60 -7.34 3.80
C ASP A 133 18.00 -6.09 4.48
N MET A 134 18.85 -5.14 4.88
CA MET A 134 18.42 -3.92 5.56
C MET A 134 17.60 -2.96 4.68
N ASP A 135 17.76 -3.01 3.35
CA ASP A 135 17.05 -2.11 2.44
C ASP A 135 15.58 -2.53 2.27
N ASP A 136 15.26 -3.78 2.64
CA ASP A 136 13.92 -4.35 2.61
C ASP A 136 13.05 -3.93 3.81
N VAL A 137 13.58 -3.24 4.83
CA VAL A 137 12.83 -2.74 5.98
C VAL A 137 13.12 -1.27 6.21
N SER A 138 12.10 -0.42 6.09
CA SER A 138 12.25 1.02 6.32
C SER A 138 11.13 1.57 7.21
N VAL A 139 11.47 2.53 8.07
CA VAL A 139 10.46 3.26 8.86
C VAL A 139 9.74 4.23 7.94
N VAL A 140 8.41 4.10 7.88
CA VAL A 140 7.56 5.04 7.15
C VAL A 140 6.98 6.02 8.16
N SER A 141 7.38 7.27 8.05
CA SER A 141 6.74 8.35 8.80
C SER A 141 5.51 8.79 8.00
N SER A 142 4.35 8.21 8.34
CA SER A 142 3.00 8.45 7.80
C SER A 142 2.47 7.29 6.95
N VAL A 143 1.29 6.77 7.34
CA VAL A 143 0.31 6.22 6.39
C VAL A 143 0.18 7.26 5.29
N ASP A 144 0.21 6.89 4.01
CA ASP A 144 0.01 7.83 2.90
C ASP A 144 -1.16 8.76 3.23
N GLU A 145 -0.85 9.99 3.64
CA GLU A 145 -1.85 11.03 3.66
C GLU A 145 -2.26 11.13 2.20
N LEU A 146 -3.53 10.81 1.92
CA LEU A 146 -4.14 11.08 0.62
C LEU A 146 -3.60 12.41 0.14
N SER A 147 -2.81 12.36 -0.94
CA SER A 147 -1.99 13.52 -1.31
C SER A 147 -2.88 14.76 -1.34
N THR A 148 -2.50 15.79 -0.59
CA THR A 148 -3.44 16.88 -0.33
C THR A 148 -3.56 17.76 -1.57
N LEU A 149 -4.79 18.06 -1.95
CA LEU A 149 -5.12 19.02 -2.99
C LEU A 149 -5.15 20.41 -2.36
N ASP A 150 -4.30 21.33 -2.84
CA ASP A 150 -4.35 22.72 -2.39
C ASP A 150 -5.40 23.50 -3.19
N PHE A 151 -6.34 24.10 -2.46
CA PHE A 151 -7.38 24.93 -3.03
C PHE A 151 -7.84 25.96 -2.01
N SER A 152 -8.40 27.07 -2.47
CA SER A 152 -8.99 28.10 -1.61
C SER A 152 -10.48 28.21 -1.85
N VAL A 153 -11.20 28.55 -0.78
CA VAL A 153 -12.65 28.69 -0.79
C VAL A 153 -13.01 30.01 -0.13
N PHE A 154 -13.77 30.86 -0.82
CA PHE A 154 -14.18 32.15 -0.28
C PHE A 154 -15.49 32.66 -0.91
N PRO A 155 -16.24 33.50 -0.16
CA PRO A 155 -16.03 33.81 1.25
C PRO A 155 -16.37 32.60 2.14
N ASN A 156 -15.89 32.62 3.37
CA ASN A 156 -16.34 31.69 4.42
C ASN A 156 -16.38 32.49 5.73
N PRO A 157 -17.56 32.81 6.30
CA PRO A 157 -18.90 32.35 5.89
C PRO A 157 -19.41 32.89 4.53
N VAL A 158 -20.36 32.19 3.91
CA VAL A 158 -20.92 32.50 2.56
C VAL A 158 -22.45 32.54 2.56
N SER A 159 -23.08 33.32 1.69
CA SER A 159 -24.56 33.39 1.57
C SER A 159 -25.11 32.94 0.20
N ASP A 160 -24.51 33.42 -0.89
CA ASP A 160 -25.08 33.27 -2.23
C ASP A 160 -24.19 32.49 -3.20
N PHE A 161 -22.94 32.93 -3.32
CA PHE A 161 -22.00 32.43 -4.31
C PHE A 161 -20.67 32.06 -3.64
N LEU A 162 -20.23 30.83 -3.87
CA LEU A 162 -18.99 30.30 -3.34
C LEU A 162 -17.94 30.26 -4.45
N THR A 163 -16.82 30.94 -4.25
CA THR A 163 -15.66 30.80 -5.13
C THR A 163 -14.76 29.68 -4.62
N VAL A 164 -14.42 28.75 -5.51
CA VAL A 164 -13.45 27.67 -5.28
C VAL A 164 -12.33 27.83 -6.30
N ASN A 165 -11.09 28.00 -5.82
CA ASN A 165 -9.92 28.13 -6.68
C ASN A 165 -8.91 27.02 -6.41
N HIS A 166 -8.47 26.31 -7.45
CA HIS A 166 -7.43 25.29 -7.38
C HIS A 166 -6.46 25.42 -8.56
N ASP A 167 -5.20 25.02 -8.34
CA ASP A 167 -4.14 25.11 -9.35
C ASP A 167 -3.73 23.74 -9.91
N GLU A 168 -4.53 22.70 -9.65
CA GLU A 168 -4.32 21.37 -10.23
C GLU A 168 -4.39 21.40 -11.77
N ASN A 169 -3.53 20.62 -12.43
CA ASN A 169 -3.44 20.55 -13.90
C ASN A 169 -4.60 19.79 -14.56
N GLU A 170 -5.53 19.26 -13.78
CA GLU A 170 -6.69 18.51 -14.22
C GLU A 170 -7.96 19.01 -13.54
N SER A 171 -9.11 18.66 -14.13
CA SER A 171 -10.40 18.97 -13.51
C SER A 171 -10.57 18.20 -12.21
N VAL A 172 -11.09 18.86 -11.18
CA VAL A 172 -11.34 18.27 -9.86
C VAL A 172 -12.83 18.04 -9.66
N PHE A 173 -13.20 17.10 -8.80
CA PHE A 173 -14.59 16.85 -8.44
C PHE A 173 -14.89 17.44 -7.07
N LEU A 174 -15.86 18.35 -7.01
CA LEU A 174 -16.34 18.97 -5.78
C LEU A 174 -17.58 18.21 -5.28
N GLN A 175 -17.62 17.93 -3.98
CA GLN A 175 -18.82 17.49 -3.27
C GLN A 175 -19.04 18.34 -2.02
N LEU A 176 -20.28 18.71 -1.76
CA LEU A 176 -20.68 19.41 -0.55
C LEU A 176 -21.61 18.52 0.28
N PHE A 177 -21.28 18.34 1.55
CA PHE A 177 -22.01 17.52 2.50
C PHE A 177 -22.66 18.40 3.57
N ASP A 178 -23.92 18.13 3.88
CA ASP A 178 -24.59 18.75 5.04
C ASP A 178 -24.09 18.18 6.38
N SER A 179 -24.60 18.70 7.49
CA SER A 179 -24.26 18.24 8.85
C SER A 179 -24.63 16.78 9.15
N ASN A 180 -25.48 16.16 8.33
CA ASN A 180 -25.85 14.76 8.45
C ASN A 180 -25.02 13.85 7.51
N GLY A 181 -24.04 14.42 6.80
CA GLY A 181 -23.20 13.68 5.85
C GLY A 181 -23.87 13.41 4.50
N ARG A 182 -25.01 14.05 4.18
CA ARG A 182 -25.66 13.89 2.88
C ARG A 182 -25.02 14.82 1.86
N VAL A 183 -24.71 14.29 0.67
CA VAL A 183 -24.29 15.11 -0.49
C VAL A 183 -25.46 15.98 -0.94
N VAL A 184 -25.27 17.29 -0.87
CA VAL A 184 -26.27 18.30 -1.29
C VAL A 184 -25.90 19.01 -2.59
N LEU A 185 -24.62 18.96 -2.99
CA LEU A 185 -24.12 19.51 -4.24
C LEU A 185 -22.92 18.67 -4.71
N ASN A 186 -22.82 18.46 -6.03
CA ASN A 186 -21.62 17.91 -6.65
C ASN A 186 -21.41 18.56 -8.02
N GLU A 187 -20.17 18.89 -8.35
CA GLU A 187 -19.80 19.55 -9.61
C GLU A 187 -18.38 19.18 -10.02
N ARG A 188 -18.10 19.21 -11.33
CA ARG A 188 -16.73 19.11 -11.85
C ARG A 188 -16.21 20.52 -12.12
N LEU A 189 -15.05 20.84 -11.56
CA LEU A 189 -14.42 22.16 -11.71
C LEU A 189 -13.18 22.02 -12.60
N ASP A 190 -13.02 22.94 -13.55
CA ASP A 190 -11.79 23.06 -14.31
C ASP A 190 -10.80 23.96 -13.56
N THR A 191 -9.51 23.83 -13.89
CA THR A 191 -8.41 24.59 -13.27
C THR A 191 -8.70 26.09 -13.15
N GLY A 192 -8.36 26.65 -11.99
CA GLY A 192 -8.57 28.05 -11.64
C GLY A 192 -9.82 28.28 -10.80
N ALA A 193 -10.38 29.48 -10.92
CA ALA A 193 -11.49 29.93 -10.07
C ALA A 193 -12.85 29.57 -10.69
N SER A 194 -13.63 28.78 -9.97
CA SER A 194 -15.01 28.43 -10.28
C SER A 194 -15.97 29.09 -9.29
N ASN A 195 -17.14 29.53 -9.78
CA ASN A 195 -18.15 30.18 -8.97
C ASN A 195 -19.42 29.31 -8.87
N ILE A 196 -19.76 28.90 -7.65
CA ILE A 196 -20.80 27.91 -7.37
C ILE A 196 -22.01 28.60 -6.74
N ASP A 197 -23.20 28.38 -7.29
CA ASP A 197 -24.46 28.90 -6.74
C ASP A 197 -24.96 28.03 -5.59
N ILE A 198 -24.96 28.58 -4.38
CA ILE A 198 -25.40 27.89 -3.16
C ILE A 198 -26.69 28.49 -2.58
N ARG A 199 -27.40 29.33 -3.34
CA ARG A 199 -28.58 30.04 -2.83
C ARG A 199 -29.70 29.08 -2.40
N SER A 200 -29.77 27.90 -3.03
CA SER A 200 -30.74 26.84 -2.73
C SER A 200 -30.45 26.07 -1.42
N LEU A 201 -29.25 26.21 -0.85
CA LEU A 201 -28.83 25.51 0.36
C LEU A 201 -29.25 26.29 1.62
N ALA A 202 -29.60 25.58 2.68
CA ALA A 202 -29.96 26.17 3.97
C ALA A 202 -28.74 26.74 4.71
N ALA A 203 -28.97 27.62 5.68
CA ALA A 203 -27.91 28.06 6.59
C ALA A 203 -27.44 26.89 7.47
N GLY A 204 -26.14 26.77 7.71
CA GLY A 204 -25.56 25.69 8.50
C GLY A 204 -24.10 25.42 8.20
N ASN A 205 -23.57 24.37 8.84
CA ASN A 205 -22.22 23.88 8.64
C ASN A 205 -22.20 22.79 7.57
N TYR A 206 -21.25 22.90 6.66
CA TYR A 206 -21.03 21.98 5.56
C TYR A 206 -19.58 21.52 5.50
N THR A 207 -19.36 20.34 4.93
CA THR A 207 -18.03 19.87 4.55
C THR A 207 -17.93 19.90 3.04
N LEU A 208 -16.93 20.58 2.51
CA LEU A 208 -16.62 20.65 1.10
C LEU A 208 -15.40 19.78 0.81
N LEU A 209 -15.55 18.80 -0.07
CA LEU A 209 -14.50 17.86 -0.47
C LEU A 209 -14.15 18.08 -1.94
N LEU A 210 -12.87 18.26 -2.23
CA LEU A 210 -12.34 18.18 -3.59
C LEU A 210 -11.54 16.89 -3.75
N THR A 211 -11.74 16.19 -4.87
CA THR A 211 -11.00 14.96 -5.21
C THR A 211 -10.48 14.98 -6.65
N THR A 212 -9.36 14.32 -6.86
CA THR A 212 -8.88 13.80 -8.15
C THR A 212 -8.72 12.28 -8.07
N ALA A 213 -8.06 11.66 -9.06
CA ALA A 213 -7.73 10.24 -9.02
C ALA A 213 -6.75 9.89 -7.89
N GLU A 214 -5.89 10.83 -7.49
CA GLU A 214 -4.76 10.57 -6.57
C GLU A 214 -4.79 11.46 -5.30
N LYS A 215 -5.54 12.57 -5.34
CA LYS A 215 -5.61 13.57 -4.27
C LYS A 215 -7.01 13.73 -3.71
N ALA A 216 -7.11 14.05 -2.42
CA ALA A 216 -8.36 14.48 -1.81
C ALA A 216 -8.11 15.47 -0.68
N THR A 217 -8.94 16.50 -0.56
CA THR A 217 -8.88 17.43 0.58
C THR A 217 -10.25 17.99 0.92
N ALA A 218 -10.56 17.99 2.22
CA ALA A 218 -11.81 18.52 2.76
C ALA A 218 -11.59 19.85 3.50
N LYS A 219 -12.52 20.80 3.32
CA LYS A 219 -12.58 22.06 4.07
C LYS A 219 -13.98 22.29 4.66
N LYS A 220 -14.04 22.91 5.83
CA LYS A 220 -15.31 23.32 6.44
C LYS A 220 -15.83 24.59 5.78
N LEU A 221 -17.13 24.66 5.57
CA LEU A 221 -17.83 25.81 5.01
C LEU A 221 -19.03 26.16 5.90
N GLU A 222 -19.17 27.43 6.25
CA GLU A 222 -20.33 27.95 6.96
C GLU A 222 -21.22 28.75 5.99
N ILE A 223 -22.47 28.33 5.83
CA ILE A 223 -23.47 29.05 5.04
C ILE A 223 -24.37 29.87 5.98
N ILE A 224 -24.49 31.17 5.69
CA ILE A 224 -25.34 32.13 6.41
C ILE A 224 -26.43 32.69 5.47
N LYS A 225 -27.61 33.02 6.00
CA LYS A 225 -28.75 33.57 5.23
C LYS A 225 -29.34 34.77 5.95
#